data_AF-A0YLX9-F1
#
_entry.id   AF-A0YLX9-F1
#
_cell.length_a   1.000
_cell.length_b   1.000
_cell.length_c   1.000
_cell.angle_alpha   90.00
_cell.angle_beta   90.00
_cell.angle_gamma   90.00
#
_symmetry.space_group_name_H-M   'P 1'
#
loop_
_entity.id
_entity.type
_entity.pdbx_description
1 polymer ?
#
loop_
_entity_poly.entity_id
_entity_poly.type
_entity_poly.pdbx_seq_one_letter_code
_entity_poly.pdbx_strand_id
1 'polypeptide(L)'
;MVKTAKGERPIYLNDPQQDKLLGIIMALAGEVSVLHERLDTVERLLEIKGIVSPSEIETYQPDEKTSEQREQWRTEYISRILRILEEEIDTISP
;
A
#
# COMPACT_ATOMS: atom_id res chain seq x y z
N MET A 1 17.59 28.69 -0.06
CA MET A 1 18.58 27.64 -0.35
C MET A 1 18.28 26.44 0.55
N VAL A 2 17.85 25.31 -0.03
CA VAL A 2 17.65 24.06 0.72
C VAL A 2 19.03 23.58 1.17
N LYS A 3 19.23 23.44 2.48
CA LYS A 3 20.49 23.02 3.08
C LYS A 3 20.61 21.50 2.88
N THR A 4 21.31 21.07 1.85
CA THR A 4 21.64 19.65 1.64
C THR A 4 22.59 19.21 2.75
N ALA A 5 22.16 18.24 3.56
CA ALA A 5 23.00 17.64 4.59
C ALA A 5 24.24 17.00 3.93
N LYS A 6 25.44 17.33 4.41
CA LYS A 6 26.73 16.86 3.88
C LYS A 6 27.14 15.47 4.39
N GLY A 7 26.20 14.67 4.89
CA GLY A 7 26.48 13.31 5.35
C GLY A 7 26.38 12.31 4.21
N GLU A 8 27.36 11.43 4.07
CA GLU A 8 27.17 10.18 3.31
C GLU A 8 25.96 9.45 3.90
N ARG A 9 25.10 8.88 3.06
CA ARG A 9 23.94 8.14 3.56
C ARG A 9 24.46 6.95 4.37
N PRO A 10 24.11 6.83 5.66
CA PRO A 10 24.53 5.70 6.45
C PRO A 10 24.03 4.42 5.80
N ILE A 11 24.95 3.47 5.62
CA ILE A 11 24.68 2.12 5.17
C ILE A 11 24.42 1.30 6.44
N TYR A 12 23.21 0.81 6.61
CA TYR A 12 22.80 0.03 7.78
C TYR A 12 22.84 -1.48 7.49
N LEU A 13 22.58 -1.88 6.25
CA LEU A 13 22.65 -3.26 5.76
C LEU A 13 23.92 -3.50 4.94
N ASN A 14 24.22 -4.76 4.61
CA ASN A 14 25.48 -5.12 3.93
C ASN A 14 25.60 -4.55 2.50
N ASP A 15 24.49 -4.12 1.89
CA ASP A 15 24.43 -3.56 0.55
C ASP A 15 23.57 -2.27 0.52
N PRO A 16 24.08 -1.15 -0.01
CA PRO A 16 23.31 0.08 -0.23
C PRO A 16 21.97 -0.11 -0.98
N GLN A 17 21.84 -1.14 -1.82
CA GLN A 17 20.58 -1.48 -2.49
C GLN A 17 19.52 -2.02 -1.51
N GLN A 18 19.94 -2.80 -0.51
CA GLN A 18 19.05 -3.30 0.54
C GLN A 18 18.56 -2.17 1.44
N ASP A 19 19.42 -1.20 1.78
CA ASP A 19 19.00 -0.02 2.54
C ASP A 19 18.00 0.85 1.78
N LYS A 20 18.17 0.98 0.45
CA LYS A 20 17.19 1.67 -0.40
C LYS A 20 15.85 0.95 -0.40
N LEU A 21 15.86 -0.38 -0.56
CA LEU A 21 14.65 -1.20 -0.51
C LEU A 21 13.95 -1.06 0.86
N LEU A 22 14.70 -1.15 1.96
CA LEU A 22 14.17 -0.94 3.31
C LEU A 22 13.56 0.45 3.46
N GLY A 23 14.23 1.49 2.97
CA GLY A 23 13.69 2.86 2.98
C GLY A 23 12.38 3.00 2.22
N ILE A 24 12.24 2.33 1.06
CA ILE A 24 11.00 2.29 0.28
C ILE A 24 9.89 1.58 1.07
N ILE A 25 10.19 0.41 1.66
CA ILE A 25 9.22 -0.34 2.47
C ILE A 25 8.75 0.48 3.68
N MET A 26 9.66 1.16 4.37
CA MET A 26 9.31 2.00 5.51
C MET A 26 8.45 3.20 5.11
N ALA A 27 8.72 3.81 3.95
CA ALA A 27 7.85 4.87 3.42
C ALA A 27 6.45 4.35 3.09
N LEU A 28 6.35 3.20 2.42
CA LEU A 28 5.07 2.55 2.14
C LEU A 28 4.31 2.16 3.41
N ALA A 29 4.99 1.63 4.42
CA ALA A 29 4.38 1.30 5.71
C ALA A 29 3.80 2.54 6.41
N GLY A 30 4.49 3.68 6.31
CA GLY A 30 3.99 4.97 6.79
C GLY A 30 2.69 5.39 6.09
N GLU A 31 2.66 5.34 4.76
CA GLU A 31 1.46 5.64 3.97
C GLU A 31 0.29 4.69 4.30
N VAL A 32 0.57 3.39 4.47
CA VAL A 32 -0.43 2.39 4.89
C VAL A 32 -0.98 2.72 6.28
N SER A 33 -0.14 3.10 7.24
CA SER A 33 -0.59 3.53 8.57
C SER A 33 -1.57 4.71 8.49
N VAL A 34 -1.26 5.72 7.67
CA VAL A 34 -2.13 6.89 7.47
C VAL A 34 -3.47 6.49 6.84
N LEU A 35 -3.46 5.56 5.88
CA LEU A 35 -4.70 5.03 5.29
C LEU A 35 -5.56 4.27 6.31
N HIS A 36 -4.94 3.47 7.18
CA HIS A 36 -5.63 2.78 8.28
C HIS A 36 -6.29 3.76 9.25
N GLU A 37 -5.56 4.78 9.70
CA GLU A 37 -6.11 5.81 10.60
C GLU A 37 -7.26 6.60 9.96
N ARG A 38 -7.14 6.89 8.66
CA ARG A 38 -8.20 7.56 7.91
C ARG A 38 -9.45 6.68 7.81
N LEU A 39 -9.30 5.38 7.59
CA LEU A 39 -10.42 4.44 7.54
C LEU A 39 -11.11 4.32 8.90
N ASP A 40 -10.34 4.11 9.99
CA ASP A 40 -10.88 4.08 11.37
C ASP A 40 -11.66 5.38 11.68
N THR A 41 -11.14 6.53 11.27
CA THR A 41 -11.84 7.81 11.44
C THR A 41 -13.18 7.82 10.70
N VAL A 42 -13.24 7.30 9.48
CA VAL A 42 -14.49 7.21 8.70
C VAL A 42 -15.50 6.29 9.39
N GLU A 43 -15.06 5.11 9.83
CA GLU A 43 -15.91 4.13 10.52
C GLU A 43 -16.51 4.70 11.81
N ARG A 44 -15.67 5.33 12.65
CA ARG A 44 -16.14 6.02 13.88
C ARG A 44 -17.12 7.13 13.59
N LEU A 45 -16.88 7.94 12.55
CA LEU A 45 -17.79 9.03 12.17
C LEU A 45 -19.14 8.49 11.66
N LEU A 46 -19.16 7.34 10.98
CA LEU A 46 -20.39 6.68 10.55
C LEU A 46 -21.17 6.11 11.74
N GLU A 47 -20.47 5.52 12.72
CA GLU A 47 -21.07 5.02 13.95
C GLU A 47 -21.67 6.16 14.80
N ILE A 48 -20.91 7.25 15.02
CA ILE A 48 -21.39 8.44 15.76
C ILE A 48 -22.65 9.03 15.12
N LYS A 49 -22.75 8.97 13.79
CA LYS A 49 -23.93 9.43 13.04
C LYS A 49 -25.06 8.40 12.99
N GLY A 50 -24.87 7.20 13.54
CA GLY A 50 -25.84 6.11 13.53
C GLY A 50 -26.13 5.56 12.14
N ILE A 51 -25.17 5.63 11.20
CA ILE A 51 -25.35 5.20 9.81
C ILE A 51 -24.93 3.75 9.61
N VAL A 52 -23.76 3.38 10.14
CA VAL A 52 -23.19 2.02 10.07
C VAL A 52 -22.55 1.70 11.42
N SER A 53 -22.87 0.54 11.99
CA SER A 53 -22.18 0.01 13.18
C SER A 53 -20.90 -0.74 12.79
N PRO A 54 -19.89 -0.80 13.67
CA PRO A 54 -18.69 -1.62 13.44
C PRO A 54 -19.03 -3.09 13.14
N SER A 55 -20.05 -3.65 13.79
CA SER A 55 -20.50 -5.02 13.53
C SER A 55 -21.03 -5.24 12.11
N GLU A 56 -21.68 -4.25 11.51
CA GLU A 56 -22.16 -4.35 10.12
C GLU A 56 -21.00 -4.40 9.14
N ILE A 57 -19.89 -3.71 9.43
CA ILE A 57 -18.67 -3.75 8.60
C ILE A 57 -18.03 -5.14 8.69
N GLU A 58 -17.83 -5.66 9.90
CA GLU A 58 -17.18 -6.96 10.14
C GLU A 58 -17.98 -8.15 9.57
N THR A 59 -19.32 -8.02 9.52
CA THR A 59 -20.20 -9.08 9.02
C THR A 59 -20.64 -8.88 7.57
N TYR A 60 -20.20 -7.79 6.93
CA TYR A 60 -20.59 -7.48 5.56
C TYR A 60 -20.15 -8.55 4.58
N GLN A 61 -21.11 -9.11 3.85
CA GLN A 61 -20.87 -10.01 2.73
C GLN A 61 -21.19 -9.29 1.43
N PRO A 62 -20.19 -9.03 0.56
CA PRO A 62 -20.44 -8.46 -0.75
C PRO A 62 -21.26 -9.42 -1.61
N ASP A 63 -22.11 -8.86 -2.46
CA ASP A 63 -22.76 -9.64 -3.51
C ASP A 63 -21.73 -10.06 -4.59
N GLU A 64 -22.16 -10.94 -5.50
CA GLU A 64 -21.32 -11.47 -6.58
C GLU A 64 -20.71 -10.35 -7.42
N LYS A 65 -21.54 -9.39 -7.83
CA LYS A 65 -21.11 -8.22 -8.62
C LYS A 65 -20.05 -7.38 -7.91
N THR A 66 -20.22 -7.09 -6.62
CA THR A 66 -19.25 -6.31 -5.84
C THR A 66 -17.95 -7.09 -5.67
N SER A 67 -18.05 -8.41 -5.52
CA SER A 67 -16.88 -9.30 -5.40
C SER A 67 -16.06 -9.31 -6.69
N GLU A 68 -16.71 -9.48 -7.84
CA GLU A 68 -16.07 -9.41 -9.17
C GLU A 68 -15.38 -8.07 -9.41
N GLN A 69 -16.04 -6.96 -9.07
CA GLN A 69 -15.44 -5.62 -9.21
C GLN A 69 -14.18 -5.46 -8.34
N ARG A 70 -14.21 -5.98 -7.11
CA ARG A 70 -13.04 -5.95 -6.22
C ARG A 70 -11.92 -6.84 -6.74
N GLU A 71 -12.25 -8.00 -7.30
CA GLU A 71 -11.27 -8.90 -7.90
C GLU A 71 -10.59 -8.25 -9.11
N GLN A 72 -11.38 -7.72 -10.06
CA GLN A 72 -10.85 -7.01 -11.22
C GLN A 72 -9.93 -5.86 -10.80
N TRP A 73 -10.40 -5.01 -9.89
CA TRP A 73 -9.60 -3.88 -9.40
C TRP A 73 -8.29 -4.34 -8.75
N ARG A 74 -8.32 -5.41 -7.95
CA ARG A 74 -7.14 -5.97 -7.27
C ARG A 74 -6.15 -6.54 -8.28
N THR A 75 -6.62 -7.28 -9.27
CA THR A 75 -5.79 -7.84 -10.34
C THR A 75 -5.10 -6.71 -11.11
N GLU A 76 -5.85 -5.71 -11.56
CA GLU A 76 -5.27 -4.56 -12.26
C GLU A 76 -4.26 -3.78 -11.40
N TYR A 77 -4.54 -3.63 -10.10
CA TYR A 77 -3.63 -2.97 -9.17
C TYR A 77 -2.32 -3.75 -9.01
N ILE A 78 -2.39 -5.07 -8.80
CA ILE A 78 -1.23 -5.94 -8.68
C ILE A 78 -0.42 -5.92 -9.98
N SER A 79 -1.05 -6.06 -11.15
CA SER A 79 -0.36 -6.00 -12.45
C SER A 79 0.40 -4.69 -12.65
N ARG A 80 -0.18 -3.55 -12.26
CA ARG A 80 0.52 -2.25 -12.34
C ARG A 80 1.77 -2.18 -11.47
N ILE A 81 1.76 -2.83 -10.29
CA ILE A 81 2.92 -2.89 -9.39
C ILE A 81 3.99 -3.84 -9.94
N LEU A 82 3.57 -5.01 -10.42
CA LEU A 82 4.48 -6.07 -10.86
C LEU A 82 5.07 -5.86 -12.25
N ARG A 83 4.54 -4.91 -13.02
CA ARG A 83 5.02 -4.60 -14.38
C ARG A 83 6.55 -4.45 -14.49
N ILE A 84 7.20 -3.88 -13.48
CA ILE A 84 8.67 -3.72 -13.45
C ILE A 84 9.38 -5.09 -13.49
N LEU A 85 8.83 -6.09 -12.81
CA LEU A 85 9.40 -7.44 -12.79
C LEU A 85 9.14 -8.20 -14.11
N GLU A 86 7.99 -7.97 -14.75
CA GLU A 86 7.67 -8.55 -16.06
C GLU A 86 8.63 -8.03 -17.15
N GLU A 87 8.93 -6.73 -17.15
CA GLU A 87 9.89 -6.12 -18.08
C GLU A 87 11.32 -6.68 -17.88
N GLU A 88 11.73 -7.01 -16.65
CA GLU A 88 13.01 -7.66 -16.36
C GLU A 88 13.06 -9.13 -16.84
N ILE A 89 11.98 -9.89 -16.70
CA ILE A 89 11.89 -11.29 -17.14
C ILE A 89 11.95 -11.39 -18.67
N ASP A 90 11.22 -10.55 -19.40
CA ASP A 90 11.25 -10.52 -20.88
C ASP A 90 12.65 -10.15 -21.42
N THR A 91 13.43 -9.38 -20.66
CA THR A 91 14.81 -9.03 -21.03
C THR A 91 15.79 -10.19 -20.81
N ILE A 92 15.49 -11.10 -19.86
CA ILE A 92 16.34 -12.23 -19.49
C ILE A 92 15.99 -13.50 -20.28
N SER A 93 14.75 -13.62 -20.76
CA SER A 93 14.27 -14.78 -21.52
C SER A 93 13.91 -14.36 -22.96
N PRO A 94 14.85 -14.46 -23.93
CA PRO A 94 14.60 -14.13 -25.34
C PRO A 94 13.72 -15.17 -26.07
#